data_AF-A0A952BKH8-F1
#
_entry.id   AF-A0A952BKH8-F1
#
_cell.length_a   1.000
_cell.length_b   1.000
_cell.length_c   1.000
_cell.angle_alpha   90.00
_cell.angle_beta   90.00
_cell.angle_gamma   90.00
#
_symmetry.space_group_name_H-M   'P 1'
#
loop_
_entity.id
_entity.type
_entity.pdbx_description
1 polymer ?
#
loop_
_entity_poly.entity_id
_entity_poly.type
_entity_poly.pdbx_seq_one_letter_code
_entity_poly.pdbx_strand_id
1 'polypeptide(L)' 'MSKENVERFFDVVKADHAMMRGLAEADVDAVIRMAAGLDLEFTESELKTVLKEMLYAAKSLPREWGWPLARRMGLVHS' A
#
# COMPACT_ATOMS: atom_id res chain seq x y z
N MET A 1 12.26 -3.15 10.48
CA MET A 1 10.92 -3.60 10.90
C MET A 1 9.81 -3.04 10.01
N SER A 2 9.78 -1.74 9.71
CA SER A 2 8.66 -1.13 8.98
C SER A 2 8.45 -1.57 7.52
N LYS A 3 9.50 -1.82 6.75
CA LYS A 3 9.37 -2.35 5.38
C LYS A 3 8.65 -3.70 5.35
N GLU A 4 9.02 -4.58 6.26
CA GLU A 4 8.44 -5.93 6.40
C GLU A 4 6.96 -5.83 6.79
N ASN A 5 6.58 -4.84 7.61
CA ASN A 5 5.18 -4.56 7.94
C ASN A 5 4.37 -4.11 6.72
N VAL A 6 4.94 -3.26 5.84
CA VAL A 6 4.28 -2.85 4.58
C VAL A 6 4.10 -4.04 3.63
N GLU A 7 5.13 -4.86 3.48
CA GLU A 7 5.06 -6.07 2.65
C GLU A 7 4.03 -7.06 3.18
N ARG A 8 4.01 -7.31 4.49
CA ARG A 8 3.03 -8.15 5.15
C ARG A 8 1.61 -7.60 5.04
N PHE A 9 1.46 -6.27 5.12
CA PHE A 9 0.18 -5.61 4.88
C PHE A 9 -0.32 -5.87 3.46
N PHE A 10 0.55 -5.78 2.45
CA PHE A 10 0.19 -6.09 1.06
C PHE A 10 -0.26 -7.54 0.88
N ASP A 11 0.39 -8.48 1.56
CA ASP A 11 0.00 -9.89 1.52
C ASP A 11 -1.38 -10.12 2.18
N VAL A 12 -1.65 -9.49 3.32
CA VAL A 12 -2.97 -9.57 3.99
C VAL A 12 -4.07 -8.98 3.10
N VAL A 13 -3.85 -7.78 2.55
CA VAL A 13 -4.80 -7.16 1.62
C VAL A 13 -5.00 -8.01 0.40
N LYS A 14 -3.95 -8.67 -0.11
CA LYS A 14 -4.05 -9.55 -1.27
C LYS A 14 -4.87 -10.82 -0.99
N ALA A 15 -4.95 -11.24 0.26
CA ALA A 15 -5.76 -12.38 0.68
C ALA A 15 -7.24 -12.01 0.94
N ASP A 16 -7.56 -10.73 1.16
CA ASP A 16 -8.91 -10.26 1.49
C ASP A 16 -9.47 -9.29 0.42
N HIS A 17 -10.37 -9.80 -0.42
CA HIS A 17 -11.05 -9.03 -1.46
C HIS A 17 -11.89 -7.85 -0.93
N ALA A 18 -12.40 -7.89 0.30
CA ALA A 18 -13.12 -6.77 0.88
C ALA A 18 -12.17 -5.62 1.22
N MET A 19 -10.99 -5.94 1.75
CA MET A 19 -9.94 -4.94 2.02
C MET A 19 -9.40 -4.32 0.74
N MET A 20 -9.23 -5.10 -0.34
CA MET A 20 -8.80 -4.57 -1.65
C MET A 20 -9.71 -3.43 -2.15
N ARG A 21 -11.03 -3.60 -2.03
CA ARG A 21 -12.00 -2.57 -2.46
C ARG A 21 -11.92 -1.32 -1.60
N GLY A 22 -11.78 -1.47 -0.28
CA GLY A 22 -11.61 -0.33 0.62
C GLY A 22 -10.35 0.48 0.30
N LEU A 23 -9.26 -0.20 -0.08
CA LEU A 23 -7.99 0.42 -0.44
C LEU A 23 -7.98 1.13 -1.79
N ALA A 24 -8.83 0.70 -2.74
CA ALA A 24 -8.95 1.35 -4.03
C ALA A 24 -9.37 2.82 -3.90
N GLU A 25 -10.18 3.13 -2.88
CA GLU A 25 -10.73 4.48 -2.62
C GLU A 25 -10.07 5.19 -1.44
N ALA A 26 -9.35 4.46 -0.58
CA ALA A 26 -8.69 5.01 0.61
C ALA A 26 -7.65 6.10 0.28
N ASP A 27 -7.61 7.12 1.15
CA ASP A 27 -6.48 8.03 1.28
C ASP A 27 -5.33 7.37 2.06
N VAL A 28 -4.16 8.02 2.06
CA VAL A 28 -2.94 7.49 2.66
C VAL A 28 -3.10 7.28 4.18
N ASP A 29 -3.78 8.19 4.87
CA ASP A 29 -4.02 8.10 6.31
C ASP A 29 -4.97 6.95 6.66
N ALA A 30 -5.97 6.67 5.84
CA ALA A 30 -6.83 5.51 5.97
C ALA A 30 -6.04 4.21 5.78
N VAL A 31 -5.11 4.14 4.82
CA VAL A 31 -4.24 2.97 4.64
C VAL A 31 -3.40 2.70 5.89
N ILE A 32 -2.78 3.74 6.45
CA ILE A 32 -1.97 3.62 7.67
C ILE A 32 -2.83 3.16 8.86
N ARG A 33 -4.04 3.71 9.02
CA ARG A 33 -4.99 3.29 10.07
C ARG A 33 -5.46 1.85 9.89
N MET A 34 -5.72 1.41 8.66
CA MET A 34 -6.09 0.03 8.35
C MET A 34 -4.96 -0.93 8.74
N ALA A 35 -3.71 -0.57 8.44
CA ALA A 35 -2.56 -1.38 8.80
C ALA A 35 -2.35 -1.44 10.32
N ALA A 36 -2.51 -0.32 11.03
CA ALA A 36 -2.47 -0.29 12.49
C ALA A 36 -3.57 -1.19 13.11
N GLY A 37 -4.76 -1.27 12.49
CA GLY A 37 -5.83 -2.19 12.90
C GLY A 37 -5.48 -3.68 12.74
N LEU A 38 -4.42 -4.00 11.98
CA LEU A 38 -3.87 -5.34 11.79
C LEU A 38 -2.58 -5.58 12.60
N ASP A 39 -2.24 -4.69 13.53
CA ASP A 39 -0.97 -4.70 14.26
C ASP A 39 0.27 -4.55 13.35
N LEU A 40 0.08 -3.91 12.18
CA LEU A 40 1.13 -3.63 11.19
C LEU A 40 1.38 -2.12 11.15
N GLU A 41 2.24 -1.63 12.02
CA GLU A 41 2.56 -0.20 12.07
C GLU A 41 3.62 0.17 11.02
N PHE A 42 3.34 1.21 10.24
CA PHE A 42 4.29 1.87 9.34
C PHE A 42 3.85 3.32 9.05
N THR A 43 4.81 4.14 8.66
CA THR A 43 4.62 5.54 8.27
C THR A 43 4.34 5.69 6.78
N GLU A 44 3.83 6.86 6.38
CA GLU A 44 3.69 7.22 4.97
C GLU A 44 5.02 7.08 4.21
N SER A 45 6.14 7.52 4.81
CA SER A 45 7.44 7.48 4.16
C SER A 45 7.91 6.06 3.83
N GLU A 46 7.55 5.10 4.69
CA GLU A 46 7.91 3.70 4.55
C GLU A 46 7.03 3.03 3.50
N LEU A 47 5.72 3.30 3.52
CA LEU A 47 4.80 2.90 2.46
C LEU A 47 5.26 3.42 1.10
N LYS A 48 5.65 4.70 1.05
CA LYS A 48 6.16 5.36 -0.15
C LYS A 48 7.43 4.70 -0.67
N THR A 49 8.33 4.33 0.24
CA THR A 49 9.59 3.67 -0.09
C THR A 49 9.33 2.30 -0.73
N VAL A 50 8.46 1.48 -0.13
CA VAL A 50 8.13 0.15 -0.69
C VAL A 50 7.47 0.26 -2.06
N LEU A 51 6.50 1.17 -2.23
CA LEU A 51 5.86 1.38 -3.53
C LEU A 51 6.85 1.86 -4.60
N LYS A 52 7.78 2.75 -4.25
CA LYS A 52 8.86 3.16 -5.15
C LYS A 52 9.74 1.99 -5.55
N GLU A 53 10.17 1.17 -4.59
CA GLU A 53 10.98 0.00 -4.88
C GLU A 53 10.26 -0.98 -5.82
N MET A 54 8.96 -1.21 -5.62
CA MET A 54 8.17 -2.06 -6.52
C MET A 54 8.13 -1.49 -7.94
N LEU A 55 7.92 -0.18 -8.07
CA LEU A 55 7.94 0.52 -9.37
C LEU A 55 9.31 0.41 -10.04
N TYR A 56 10.39 0.67 -9.30
CA TYR A 56 11.76 0.60 -9.84
C TYR A 56 12.19 -0.83 -10.19
N ALA A 57 11.70 -1.83 -9.45
CA ALA A 57 11.96 -3.23 -9.72
C ALA A 57 11.08 -3.81 -10.86
N ALA A 58 10.31 -2.99 -11.57
CA ALA A 58 9.32 -3.40 -12.57
C ALA A 58 8.32 -4.46 -12.05
N LYS A 59 8.09 -4.50 -10.73
CA LYS A 59 7.07 -5.38 -10.14
C LYS A 59 5.70 -4.82 -10.49
N SER A 60 4.77 -5.71 -10.82
CA SER A 60 3.39 -5.31 -11.03
C SER A 60 2.78 -4.86 -9.71
N LEU A 61 2.40 -3.59 -9.61
CA LEU A 61 1.56 -3.12 -8.53
C LEU A 61 0.18 -3.80 -8.61
N PRO A 62 -0.45 -4.12 -7.46
CA PRO A 62 -1.82 -4.62 -7.44
C PRO A 62 -2.74 -3.68 -8.22
N ARG A 63 -3.43 -4.21 -9.24
CA ARG A 63 -4.24 -3.38 -10.15
C ARG A 63 -5.40 -2.68 -9.46
N GLU A 64 -6.03 -3.36 -8.51
CA GLU A 64 -7.24 -2.89 -7.86
C GLU A 64 -7.00 -1.69 -6.93
N TRP A 65 -5.84 -1.63 -6.27
CA TRP A 65 -5.56 -0.60 -5.27
C TRP A 65 -4.13 -0.03 -5.28
N GLY A 66 -3.14 -0.78 -5.78
CA GLY A 66 -1.73 -0.36 -5.78
C GLY A 66 -1.44 0.83 -6.70
N TRP A 67 -2.02 0.85 -7.91
CA TRP A 67 -1.89 1.99 -8.82
C TRP A 67 -2.63 3.25 -8.34
N PRO A 68 -3.89 3.17 -7.90
CA PRO A 68 -4.56 4.30 -7.24
C PRO A 68 -3.76 4.86 -6.07
N LEU A 69 -3.24 4.01 -5.20
CA LEU A 69 -2.44 4.41 -4.04
C LEU A 69 -1.15 5.12 -4.47
N ALA A 70 -0.40 4.55 -5.42
CA ALA A 70 0.83 5.16 -5.93
C ALA A 70 0.59 6.55 -6.56
N ARG A 71 -0.54 6.76 -7.26
CA ARG A 71 -0.92 8.07 -7.80
C ARG A 71 -1.23 9.07 -6.68
N ARG A 72 -2.00 8.67 -5.66
CA ARG A 72 -2.31 9.53 -4.50
C ARG A 72 -1.06 9.98 -3.75
N MET A 73 -0.05 9.11 -3.70
CA MET A 73 1.25 9.42 -3.06
C MET A 73 2.21 10.22 -3.96
N GLY A 74 1.77 10.62 -5.16
CA GLY A 74 2.58 11.34 -6.14
C GLY A 74 3.77 10.56 -6.67
N LEU A 75 3.70 9.22 -6.68
CA LEU A 75 4.76 8.34 -7.19
C LEU A 75 4.70 8.12 -8.70
N VAL A 76 3.50 8.27 -9.27
CA VAL A 76 3.25 8.13 -10.70
C VAL A 76 2.35 9.25 -11.16
N HIS A 77 2.67 9.83 -12.31
CA HIS A 77 1.80 10.80 -12.98
C HIS A 77 0.74 10.06 -13.82
N SER A 78 -0.49 10.60 -13.80
CA SER A 78 -1.64 10.10 -14.54
C SER A 78 -1.47 10.24 -16.04
#